data_AF-A0A176RVF8-F1
#
_entry.id   AF-A0A176RVF8-F1
#
_cell.length_a   1.000
_cell.length_b   1.000
_cell.length_c   1.000
_cell.angle_alpha   90.00
_cell.angle_beta   90.00
_cell.angle_gamma   90.00
#
_symmetry.space_group_name_H-M   'P 1'
#
loop_
_entity.id
_entity.type
_entity.pdbx_description
1 polymer ?
#
loop_
_entity_poly.entity_id
_entity_poly.type
_entity_poly.pdbx_seq_one_letter_code
_entity_poly.pdbx_strand_id
1 'polypeptide(L)'
;MLASNVLEKGRICQEQLEEIVAIALESLKTLMVDCQTPLEIRLQVAFRLFEIFGTDNKELIMHGVKKNARKIESNAHQLSDIKRLLKRAVETKPQPLFINEKFSQTNSQKFAHFVAH
;
A
#
# COMPACT_ATOMS: atom_id res chain seq x y z
N MET A 1 -19.38 5.24 -49.43
CA MET A 1 -20.67 5.56 -48.78
C MET A 1 -20.43 5.56 -47.28
N LEU A 2 -20.61 6.71 -46.63
CA LEU A 2 -20.49 6.84 -45.18
C LEU A 2 -21.64 6.06 -44.53
N ALA A 3 -21.32 4.98 -43.82
CA ALA A 3 -22.30 4.23 -43.04
C ALA A 3 -22.85 5.16 -41.96
N SER A 4 -24.12 5.51 -42.09
CA SER A 4 -24.87 6.29 -41.12
C SER A 4 -25.05 5.43 -39.87
N ASN A 5 -24.16 5.56 -38.90
CA ASN A 5 -24.26 4.93 -37.57
C ASN A 5 -25.32 5.61 -36.69
N VAL A 6 -26.30 6.28 -37.29
CA VAL A 6 -27.35 7.01 -36.57
C VAL A 6 -28.56 6.08 -36.41
N LEU A 7 -28.60 5.46 -35.22
CA LEU A 7 -29.78 4.99 -34.48
C LEU A 7 -31.10 4.94 -35.28
N GLU A 8 -31.37 3.82 -35.96
CA GLU A 8 -32.72 3.56 -36.46
C GLU A 8 -33.66 3.32 -35.26
N LYS A 9 -34.58 4.27 -35.01
CA LYS A 9 -35.72 4.19 -34.06
C LYS A 9 -35.41 4.38 -32.57
N GLY A 10 -34.30 5.02 -32.21
CA GLY A 10 -34.03 5.38 -30.80
C GLY A 10 -33.85 4.19 -29.86
N ARG A 11 -33.59 2.99 -30.42
CA ARG A 11 -33.20 1.80 -29.66
C ARG A 11 -31.69 1.64 -29.84
N ILE A 12 -30.95 1.66 -28.74
CA ILE A 12 -29.54 1.29 -28.72
C ILE A 12 -29.49 -0.24 -28.93
N CYS A 13 -28.65 -0.73 -29.85
CA CYS A 13 -28.48 -2.16 -30.00
C CYS A 13 -27.66 -2.71 -28.82
N GLN A 14 -27.87 -3.99 -28.46
CA GLN A 14 -27.22 -4.61 -27.31
C GLN A 14 -25.69 -4.49 -27.37
N GLU A 15 -25.10 -4.63 -28.56
CA GLU A 15 -23.65 -4.51 -28.80
C GLU A 15 -23.12 -3.12 -28.42
N GLN A 16 -23.82 -2.06 -28.78
CA GLN A 16 -23.46 -0.68 -28.41
C GLN A 16 -23.57 -0.46 -26.90
N LEU A 17 -24.56 -1.08 -26.24
CA LEU A 17 -24.71 -0.99 -24.79
C LEU A 17 -23.55 -1.69 -24.08
N GLU A 18 -23.15 -2.88 -24.54
CA GLU A 18 -22.02 -3.64 -24.00
C GLU A 18 -20.70 -2.89 -24.19
N GLU A 19 -20.49 -2.26 -25.35
CA GLU A 19 -19.32 -1.41 -25.61
C GLU A 19 -19.25 -0.23 -24.62
N ILE A 20 -20.37 0.46 -24.39
CA ILE A 20 -20.44 1.57 -23.43
C ILE A 20 -20.12 1.09 -22.00
N VAL A 21 -20.66 -0.07 -21.60
CA VAL A 21 -20.38 -0.66 -20.29
C VAL A 21 -18.88 -0.98 -20.16
N ALA A 22 -18.27 -1.59 -21.17
CA ALA A 22 -16.86 -1.93 -21.17
C ALA A 22 -15.97 -0.68 -21.03
N ILE A 23 -16.26 0.37 -21.81
CA ILE A 23 -15.55 1.65 -21.75
C ILE A 23 -15.70 2.29 -20.36
N ALA A 24 -16.91 2.28 -19.80
CA ALA A 24 -17.17 2.85 -18.47
C ALA A 24 -16.41 2.09 -17.36
N LEU A 25 -16.36 0.76 -17.42
CA LEU A 25 -15.63 -0.05 -16.45
C LEU A 25 -14.10 0.13 -16.57
N GLU A 26 -13.55 0.23 -17.78
CA GLU A 26 -12.11 0.49 -17.96
C GLU A 26 -11.74 1.92 -17.51
N SER A 27 -12.62 2.89 -17.75
CA SER A 27 -12.47 4.26 -17.24
C SER A 27 -12.49 4.29 -15.71
N LEU A 28 -13.41 3.55 -15.08
CA LEU A 28 -13.47 3.42 -13.62
C LEU A 28 -12.20 2.79 -13.07
N LYS A 29 -11.70 1.72 -13.68
CA LYS A 29 -10.45 1.06 -13.27
C LYS A 29 -9.26 2.02 -13.33
N THR A 30 -9.15 2.81 -14.39
CA THR A 30 -8.12 3.85 -14.53
C THR A 30 -8.25 4.90 -13.44
N LEU A 31 -9.48 5.36 -13.17
CA LEU A 31 -9.77 6.31 -12.11
C LEU A 31 -9.40 5.76 -10.73
N MET A 32 -9.66 4.48 -10.45
CA MET A 32 -9.41 3.87 -9.14
C MET A 32 -7.92 3.81 -8.79
N VAL A 33 -7.03 3.78 -9.77
CA VAL A 33 -5.56 3.78 -9.55
C VAL A 33 -4.95 5.19 -9.59
N ASP A 34 -5.71 6.21 -9.96
CA ASP A 34 -5.23 7.59 -9.94
C ASP A 34 -5.15 8.12 -8.51
N CYS A 35 -3.93 8.34 -8.04
CA CYS A 35 -3.65 8.89 -6.71
C CYS A 35 -3.78 10.42 -6.64
N GLN A 36 -3.92 11.12 -7.77
CA GLN A 36 -4.14 12.57 -7.79
C GLN A 36 -5.62 12.91 -7.53
N THR A 37 -6.54 12.06 -8.00
CA THR A 37 -7.97 12.23 -7.71
C THR A 37 -8.29 11.86 -6.25
N PRO A 38 -9.00 12.73 -5.50
CA PRO A 38 -9.44 12.43 -4.14
C PRO A 38 -10.24 11.11 -4.08
N LEU A 39 -9.99 10.32 -3.03
CA LEU A 39 -10.60 8.99 -2.87
C LEU A 39 -12.13 9.06 -2.86
N GLU A 40 -12.70 10.09 -2.24
CA GLU A 40 -14.14 10.33 -2.16
C GLU A 40 -14.77 10.44 -3.54
N ILE A 41 -14.11 11.16 -4.46
CA ILE A 41 -14.57 11.34 -5.84
C ILE A 41 -14.50 10.01 -6.60
N ARG A 42 -13.40 9.27 -6.47
CA ARG A 42 -13.24 7.95 -7.11
C ARG A 42 -14.34 6.98 -6.67
N LEU A 43 -14.62 6.93 -5.37
CA LEU A 43 -15.67 6.09 -4.81
C LEU A 43 -17.07 6.54 -5.24
N GLN A 44 -17.37 7.84 -5.27
CA GLN A 44 -18.66 8.36 -5.74
C GLN A 44 -18.93 7.96 -7.20
N VAL A 45 -17.95 8.05 -8.08
CA VAL A 45 -18.08 7.61 -9.48
C VAL A 45 -18.32 6.10 -9.55
N ALA A 46 -17.58 5.31 -8.77
CA ALA A 46 -17.75 3.86 -8.72
C ALA A 46 -19.18 3.48 -8.31
N PHE A 47 -19.69 4.07 -7.21
CA PHE A 47 -21.05 3.81 -6.74
C PHE A 47 -22.10 4.18 -7.78
N ARG A 48 -21.95 5.33 -8.43
CA ARG A 48 -22.91 5.78 -9.44
C ARG A 48 -22.96 4.86 -10.65
N LEU A 49 -21.81 4.31 -11.08
CA LEU A 49 -21.77 3.30 -12.15
C LEU A 49 -22.48 2.01 -11.73
N PHE A 50 -22.26 1.53 -10.49
CA PHE A 50 -22.95 0.33 -10.00
C PHE A 50 -24.46 0.52 -9.85
N GLU A 51 -24.91 1.73 -9.47
CA GLU A 51 -26.33 2.11 -9.45
C GLU A 51 -26.96 2.08 -10.85
N ILE A 52 -26.25 2.60 -11.86
CA ILE A 52 -26.73 2.60 -13.26
C ILE A 52 -26.86 1.18 -13.82
N PHE A 53 -25.89 0.31 -13.53
CA PHE A 53 -25.86 -1.05 -14.09
C PHE A 53 -26.54 -2.12 -13.21
N GLY A 54 -27.32 -1.70 -12.21
CA GLY A 54 -28.32 -2.54 -11.57
C GLY A 54 -27.78 -3.57 -10.56
N THR A 55 -26.63 -3.32 -9.94
CA THR A 55 -26.17 -4.16 -8.82
C THR A 55 -26.35 -3.44 -7.49
N ASP A 56 -27.39 -3.81 -6.75
CA ASP A 56 -27.63 -3.34 -5.38
C ASP A 56 -26.71 -4.06 -4.36
N ASN A 57 -25.42 -4.15 -4.70
CA ASN A 57 -24.38 -4.81 -3.91
C ASN A 57 -23.76 -3.85 -2.88
N LYS A 58 -24.48 -2.78 -2.53
CA LYS A 58 -24.01 -1.73 -1.62
C LYS A 58 -23.52 -2.30 -0.29
N GLU A 59 -24.20 -3.31 0.24
CA GLU A 59 -23.81 -4.00 1.48
C GLU A 59 -22.49 -4.76 1.35
N LEU A 60 -22.25 -5.47 0.24
CA LEU A 60 -20.99 -6.17 0.00
C LEU A 60 -19.82 -5.19 -0.14
N ILE A 61 -20.04 -4.07 -0.83
CA ILE A 61 -19.03 -3.02 -0.98
C ILE A 61 -18.75 -2.39 0.39
N MET A 62 -19.79 -2.06 1.16
CA MET A 62 -19.66 -1.50 2.51
C MET A 62 -18.91 -2.43 3.46
N HIS A 63 -19.16 -3.74 3.38
CA HIS A 63 -18.43 -4.75 4.14
C HIS A 63 -16.94 -4.78 3.76
N GLY A 64 -16.63 -4.74 2.46
CA GLY A 64 -15.27 -4.66 1.96
C GLY A 64 -14.53 -3.41 2.45
N VAL A 65 -15.18 -2.24 2.38
CA VAL A 65 -14.63 -0.96 2.88
C VAL A 65 -14.34 -1.05 4.38
N LYS A 66 -15.28 -1.55 5.19
CA LYS A 66 -15.09 -1.74 6.64
C LYS A 66 -13.93 -2.68 6.95
N LYS A 67 -13.80 -3.79 6.22
CA LYS A 67 -12.70 -4.75 6.38
C LYS A 67 -11.35 -4.10 6.08
N ASN A 68 -11.28 -3.28 5.02
CA ASN A 68 -10.07 -2.57 4.64
C ASN A 68 -9.70 -1.49 5.67
N ALA A 69 -10.68 -0.73 6.17
CA ALA A 69 -10.45 0.26 7.22
C ALA A 69 -9.81 -0.35 8.48
N ARG A 70 -10.33 -1.49 8.94
CA ARG A 70 -9.76 -2.23 10.09
C ARG A 70 -8.32 -2.69 9.85
N LYS A 71 -8.01 -3.14 8.63
CA LYS A 71 -6.64 -3.53 8.27
C LYS A 71 -5.69 -2.34 8.26
N ILE A 72 -6.12 -1.20 7.74
CA ILE A 72 -5.33 0.03 7.75
C ILE A 72 -5.04 0.49 9.18
N GLU A 73 -6.05 0.46 10.05
CA GLU A 73 -5.88 0.78 11.47
C GLU A 73 -4.88 -0.16 12.15
N SER A 74 -4.99 -1.47 11.93
CA SER A 74 -4.02 -2.45 12.44
C SER A 74 -2.60 -2.16 11.94
N ASN A 75 -2.43 -1.88 10.64
CA ASN A 75 -1.14 -1.56 10.07
C ASN A 75 -0.55 -0.27 10.65
N ALA A 76 -1.39 0.74 10.91
CA ALA A 76 -0.96 1.99 11.53
C ALA A 76 -0.42 1.78 12.95
N HIS A 77 -1.06 0.91 13.74
CA HIS A 77 -0.58 0.53 15.07
C HIS A 77 0.78 -0.17 14.99
N GLN A 78 0.92 -1.16 14.10
CA GLN A 78 2.18 -1.88 13.90
C GLN A 78 3.31 -0.94 13.44
N LEU A 79 3.01 -0.01 12.53
CA LEU A 79 3.98 1.00 12.08
C LEU A 79 4.40 1.95 13.22
N SER A 80 3.47 2.32 14.10
CA SER A 80 3.76 3.12 15.30
C SER A 80 4.72 2.39 16.24
N ASP A 81 4.51 1.10 16.46
CA ASP A 81 5.38 0.27 17.28
C ASP A 81 6.79 0.15 16.68
N ILE A 82 6.88 -0.09 15.37
CA ILE A 82 8.16 -0.13 14.64
C ILE A 82 8.87 1.23 14.77
N LYS A 83 8.16 2.34 14.57
CA LYS A 83 8.70 3.70 14.73
C LYS A 83 9.27 3.91 16.14
N ARG A 84 8.58 3.44 17.19
CA ARG A 84 9.05 3.52 18.57
C ARG A 84 10.32 2.70 18.80
N LEU A 85 10.40 1.48 18.27
CA LEU A 85 11.58 0.63 18.37
C LEU A 85 12.78 1.24 17.65
N LEU A 86 12.58 1.77 16.45
CA LEU A 86 13.63 2.48 15.69
C LEU A 86 14.13 3.71 16.45
N LYS A 87 13.23 4.50 17.05
CA LYS A 87 13.62 5.66 17.87
C LYS A 87 14.52 5.24 19.04
N ARG A 88 14.14 4.17 19.76
CA ARG A 88 14.97 3.63 20.86
C ARG A 88 16.33 3.16 20.36
N ALA A 89 16.38 2.43 19.24
CA ALA A 89 17.64 1.93 18.67
C ALA A 89 18.60 3.07 18.29
N VAL A 90 18.07 4.18 17.77
CA VAL A 90 18.85 5.39 17.46
C VAL A 90 19.34 6.10 18.73
N GLU A 91 18.51 6.18 19.76
CA GLU A 91 18.86 6.76 21.07
C GLU A 91 19.89 5.89 21.82
N THR A 92 19.88 4.58 21.61
CA THR A 92 20.83 3.62 22.20
C THR A 92 22.06 3.37 21.33
N LYS A 93 22.47 4.30 20.44
CA LYS A 93 23.78 4.19 19.78
C LYS A 93 24.84 3.91 20.85
N PRO A 94 25.60 2.81 20.73
CA PRO A 94 26.62 2.49 21.73
C PRO A 94 27.63 3.64 21.75
N GLN A 95 27.89 4.17 22.95
CA GLN A 95 29.16 4.87 23.19
C GLN A 95 30.28 3.99 22.61
N PRO A 96 31.27 4.56 21.90
CA PRO A 96 32.44 3.78 21.53
C PRO A 96 32.97 3.19 22.82
N LEU A 97 32.90 1.87 22.93
CA LEU A 97 33.59 1.13 23.98
C LEU A 97 35.05 1.53 23.82
N PHE A 98 35.51 2.46 24.67
CA PHE A 98 36.92 2.69 24.85
C PHE A 98 37.48 1.37 25.35
N ILE A 99 37.97 0.56 24.40
CA ILE A 99 38.78 -0.60 24.68
C ILE A 99 40.02 -0.02 25.36
N ASN A 100 40.02 -0.07 26.68
CA ASN A 100 41.16 0.29 27.50
C ASN A 100 42.33 -0.60 27.04
N GLU A 101 43.32 -0.03 26.35
CA GLU A 101 44.58 -0.66 25.91
C GLU A 101 45.48 -1.08 27.10
N LYS A 102 44.92 -1.62 28.18
CA LYS A 102 45.68 -2.08 29.35
C LYS A 102 45.68 -3.58 29.57
N PHE A 103 45.10 -4.37 28.66
CA PHE A 103 45.12 -5.83 28.74
C PHE A 103 46.08 -6.52 27.76
N SER A 104 46.81 -5.78 26.91
CA SER A 104 47.79 -6.39 25.98
C SER A 104 49.21 -6.52 26.55
N GLN A 105 49.54 -5.96 27.72
CA GLN A 105 50.92 -6.02 28.24
C GLN A 105 51.19 -7.15 29.24
N THR A 106 50.18 -7.74 29.89
CA THR A 106 50.42 -8.77 30.92
C THR A 106 50.62 -10.19 30.36
N ASN A 107 50.18 -10.47 29.13
CA ASN A 107 50.34 -11.81 28.53
C ASN A 107 51.58 -11.94 27.64
N SER A 108 52.21 -10.84 27.20
CA SER A 108 53.45 -10.90 26.41
C SER A 108 54.69 -11.18 27.28
N GLN A 109 54.69 -10.76 28.56
CA GLN A 109 55.82 -11.03 29.48
C GLN A 109 55.87 -12.47 30.00
N LYS A 110 54.74 -13.18 30.08
CA LYS A 110 54.73 -14.58 30.57
C LYS A 110 55.27 -15.57 29.53
N PHE A 111 55.11 -15.31 28.24
CA PHE A 111 55.69 -16.16 27.20
C PHE A 111 57.21 -15.95 27.05
N ALA A 112 57.73 -14.74 27.26
CA ALA A 112 59.17 -14.49 27.21
C ALA A 112 59.96 -15.19 28.34
N HIS A 113 59.34 -15.41 29.51
CA HIS A 113 60.00 -16.09 30.62
C HIS A 113 59.93 -17.64 30.51
N PHE A 114 59.03 -18.19 29.70
CA PHE A 114 58.91 -19.65 29.53
C PHE A 114 59.88 -20.21 28.46
N VAL A 115 60.39 -19.37 27.56
CA VAL A 115 61.31 -19.80 26.46
C VAL A 115 62.78 -19.65 26.87
N ALA A 116 63.07 -19.17 28.08
CA ALA A 116 64.44 -18.92 28.56
C ALA A 116 64.96 -19.93 29.60
N HIS A 117 64.32 -21.10 29.76
CA HIS A 117 64.82 -22.20 30.58
C HIS A 117 64.79 -23.53 29.84
#